data_AF-A0AAD7L3F4-F1
#
_entry.id   AF-A0AAD7L3F4-F1
#
_cell.length_a   1.000
_cell.length_b   1.000
_cell.length_c   1.000
_cell.angle_alpha   90.00
_cell.angle_beta   90.00
_cell.angle_gamma   90.00
#
_symmetry.space_group_name_H-M   'P 1'
#
loop_
_entity.id
_entity.type
_entity.pdbx_description
1 polymer ?
#
loop_
_entity_poly.entity_id
_entity_poly.type
_entity_poly.pdbx_seq_one_letter_code
_entity_poly.pdbx_strand_id
1 'polypeptide(L)'
;MKSPESIDFSGNQLGGEIPKIIYAGNSFLCGDPLPKRCPGDFSRQSPPREGHDEEDEDDEEDKSEKLLFYSVIALGFATGFWTVIGVLFFKKSWRHAYFRCIDETADKIYVAVAVAVKLARLKKRMASKQADQKLLFIFQ
;
A
#
# COMPACT_ATOMS: atom_id res chain seq x y z
N MET A 1 8.42 -7.72 59.27
CA MET A 1 7.69 -7.50 58.01
C MET A 1 6.86 -6.24 58.18
N LYS A 2 7.18 -5.19 57.42
CA LYS A 2 6.60 -3.86 57.57
C LYS A 2 5.21 -3.84 56.91
N SER A 3 4.16 -3.58 57.68
CA SER A 3 2.81 -3.32 57.17
C SER A 3 2.82 -2.03 56.35
N PRO A 4 2.16 -1.98 55.17
CA PRO A 4 2.02 -0.74 54.43
C PRO A 4 1.06 0.21 55.15
N GLU A 5 1.40 1.49 55.08
CA GLU A 5 0.69 2.62 55.65
C GLU A 5 -0.73 2.72 55.08
N SER A 6 -1.74 2.66 55.95
CA SER A 6 -3.11 3.05 55.62
C SER A 6 -3.19 4.58 55.65
N ILE A 7 -3.41 5.20 54.49
CA ILE A 7 -3.67 6.64 54.41
C ILE A 7 -5.16 6.85 54.70
N ASP A 8 -5.47 7.36 55.89
CA ASP A 8 -6.83 7.64 56.35
C ASP A 8 -7.30 9.00 55.82
N PHE A 9 -8.32 9.00 54.97
CA PHE A 9 -8.97 10.21 54.43
C PHE A 9 -10.29 10.55 55.12
N SER A 10 -10.68 9.80 56.17
CA SER A 10 -11.96 9.93 56.89
C SER A 10 -12.18 11.31 57.53
N GLY A 11 -11.11 12.09 57.72
CA GLY A 11 -11.16 13.43 58.30
C GLY A 11 -11.37 14.61 57.36
N ASN A 12 -11.51 14.39 56.03
CA ASN A 12 -11.58 15.48 55.06
C ASN A 12 -12.97 15.58 54.41
N GLN A 13 -13.52 16.80 54.32
CA GLN A 13 -14.79 17.11 53.61
C GLN A 13 -14.59 17.08 52.09
N LEU A 14 -13.96 16.05 51.54
CA LEU A 14 -13.86 15.83 50.10
C LEU A 14 -15.20 15.29 49.59
N GLY A 15 -16.15 16.19 49.37
CA GLY A 15 -17.35 15.89 48.61
C GLY A 15 -17.01 15.84 47.12
N GLY A 16 -16.72 14.65 46.60
CA GLY A 16 -16.52 14.41 45.17
C GLY A 16 -16.02 12.99 44.89
N GLU A 17 -16.48 12.40 43.79
CA GLU A 17 -15.92 11.14 43.28
C GLU A 17 -14.44 11.34 42.92
N ILE A 18 -13.54 10.55 43.52
CA ILE A 18 -12.13 10.61 43.17
C ILE A 18 -12.00 10.05 41.74
N PRO A 19 -11.34 10.74 40.80
CA PRO A 19 -11.26 10.29 39.42
C PRO A 19 -10.41 9.02 39.29
N LYS A 20 -10.96 8.01 38.60
CA LYS A 20 -10.40 6.65 38.43
C LYS A 20 -8.95 6.61 37.95
N ILE A 21 -8.52 7.63 37.20
CA ILE A 21 -7.17 7.77 36.64
C ILE A 21 -6.05 7.89 37.69
N ILE A 22 -6.32 8.41 38.90
CA ILE A 22 -5.27 8.66 39.90
C ILE A 22 -4.80 7.36 40.55
N TYR A 23 -5.66 6.33 40.58
CA TYR A 23 -5.40 5.06 41.25
C TYR A 23 -5.46 3.85 40.29
N ALA A 24 -5.66 4.08 38.99
CA ALA A 24 -5.52 3.06 37.96
C ALA A 24 -4.07 2.56 37.89
N GLY A 25 -3.84 1.30 38.28
CA GLY A 25 -2.53 0.64 38.17
C GLY A 25 -1.87 0.22 39.49
N ASN A 26 -2.46 0.52 40.66
CA ASN A 26 -1.93 0.04 41.94
C ASN A 26 -2.55 -1.31 42.33
N SER A 27 -1.73 -2.37 42.35
CA SER A 27 -2.13 -3.75 42.59
C SER A 27 -2.48 -4.07 44.05
N PHE A 28 -2.17 -3.18 45.01
CA PHE A 28 -2.42 -3.36 46.44
C PHE A 28 -3.76 -2.77 46.94
N LEU A 29 -4.52 -2.06 46.08
CA LEU A 29 -5.80 -1.48 46.46
C LEU A 29 -6.97 -2.37 46.02
N CYS A 30 -7.96 -2.56 46.88
CA CYS A 30 -9.21 -3.28 46.59
C CYS A 30 -10.40 -2.66 47.35
N GLY A 31 -11.61 -2.76 46.80
CA GLY A 31 -12.85 -2.15 47.34
C GLY A 31 -13.40 -1.00 46.48
N ASP A 32 -14.71 -0.72 46.55
CA ASP A 32 -15.31 0.38 45.77
C ASP A 32 -14.68 1.73 46.16
N PRO A 33 -14.35 2.63 45.21
CA PRO A 33 -14.75 2.70 43.79
C PRO A 33 -13.80 2.00 42.80
N LEU A 34 -12.94 1.09 43.26
CA LEU A 34 -12.02 0.36 42.40
C LEU A 34 -12.67 -0.93 41.85
N PRO A 35 -12.34 -1.33 40.61
CA PRO A 35 -12.88 -2.55 39.98
C PRO A 35 -12.37 -3.84 40.65
N LYS A 36 -11.32 -3.78 41.47
CA LYS A 36 -10.73 -4.96 42.13
C LYS A 36 -11.44 -5.23 43.46
N ARG A 37 -12.22 -6.31 43.51
CA ARG A 37 -12.87 -6.80 44.74
C ARG A 37 -11.86 -7.48 45.66
N CYS A 38 -11.91 -7.21 46.97
CA CYS A 38 -11.04 -7.86 47.95
C CYS A 38 -11.47 -9.34 48.14
N PRO A 39 -10.52 -10.26 48.40
CA PRO A 39 -10.86 -11.64 48.73
C PRO A 39 -11.54 -11.68 50.10
N GLY A 40 -12.88 -11.70 50.13
CA GLY A 40 -13.66 -11.69 51.37
C GLY A 40 -15.13 -11.27 51.24
N ASP A 41 -15.51 -10.58 50.16
CA ASP A 41 -16.87 -10.03 49.99
C ASP A 41 -17.92 -11.02 49.40
N PHE A 42 -17.60 -12.31 49.32
CA PHE A 42 -18.54 -13.34 48.83
C PHE A 42 -19.59 -13.76 49.88
N SER A 43 -20.20 -12.81 50.58
CA SER A 43 -21.30 -13.13 51.48
C SER A 43 -22.37 -12.06 51.47
N ARG A 44 -23.16 -12.02 50.39
CA ARG A 44 -24.64 -11.92 50.43
C ARG A 44 -25.25 -11.98 49.03
N GLN A 45 -25.83 -13.15 48.74
CA GLN A 45 -27.09 -13.36 48.02
C GLN A 45 -27.25 -12.82 46.59
N SER A 46 -27.16 -13.71 45.59
CA SER A 46 -28.21 -14.03 44.57
C SER A 46 -27.60 -14.73 43.33
N PRO A 47 -28.37 -15.52 42.55
CA PRO A 47 -27.84 -16.60 41.69
C PRO A 47 -27.18 -16.08 40.40
N PRO A 48 -26.41 -16.91 39.68
CA PRO A 48 -25.69 -16.48 38.48
C PRO A 48 -26.70 -16.21 37.37
N ARG A 49 -26.90 -14.94 37.02
CA ARG A 49 -27.36 -14.57 35.69
C ARG A 49 -26.11 -14.47 34.82
N GLU A 50 -26.00 -15.42 33.90
CA GLU A 50 -25.22 -15.23 32.68
C GLU A 50 -25.71 -13.96 31.96
N GLY A 51 -24.77 -13.20 31.40
CA GLY A 51 -25.02 -12.04 30.56
C GLY A 51 -24.62 -10.73 31.22
N HIS A 52 -23.43 -10.24 30.90
CA HIS A 52 -23.23 -9.31 29.79
C HIS A 52 -21.74 -8.97 29.79
N ASP A 53 -21.01 -9.47 28.79
CA ASP A 53 -19.68 -8.96 28.45
C ASP A 53 -19.87 -7.50 28.01
N GLU A 54 -19.50 -6.56 28.89
CA GLU A 54 -19.32 -5.15 28.52
C GLU A 54 -17.89 -4.97 28.00
N GLU A 55 -17.58 -5.57 26.84
CA GLU A 55 -16.34 -5.35 26.10
C GLU A 55 -16.64 -5.37 24.59
N ASP A 56 -17.38 -4.39 24.05
CA ASP A 56 -17.72 -4.40 22.62
C ASP A 56 -17.86 -2.99 21.99
N GLU A 57 -17.06 -2.00 22.41
CA GLU A 57 -16.95 -0.74 21.64
C GLU A 57 -15.51 -0.28 21.32
N ASP A 58 -14.49 -0.66 22.10
CA ASP A 58 -13.08 -0.30 21.80
C ASP A 58 -12.33 -1.37 20.97
N ASP A 59 -12.91 -2.55 20.80
CA ASP A 59 -12.21 -3.72 20.24
C ASP A 59 -12.38 -3.85 18.71
N GLU A 60 -13.39 -3.19 18.13
CA GLU A 60 -13.67 -3.19 16.69
C GLU A 60 -12.79 -2.20 15.91
N GLU A 61 -12.43 -1.06 16.52
CA GLU A 61 -11.57 -0.06 15.88
C GLU A 61 -10.13 -0.59 15.73
N ASP A 62 -9.58 -1.23 16.78
CA ASP A 62 -8.23 -1.82 16.77
C ASP A 62 -8.12 -3.04 15.80
N LYS A 63 -9.19 -3.83 15.65
CA LYS A 63 -9.26 -4.90 14.63
C LYS A 63 -9.23 -4.32 13.21
N SER A 64 -10.02 -3.27 12.96
CA SER A 64 -10.10 -2.65 11.64
C SER A 64 -8.77 -2.02 11.21
N GLU A 65 -8.07 -1.36 12.13
CA GLU A 65 -6.76 -0.78 11.87
C GLU A 65 -5.73 -1.87 11.54
N LYS A 66 -5.68 -2.95 12.33
CA LYS A 66 -4.80 -4.11 12.07
C LYS A 66 -5.05 -4.74 10.69
N LEU A 67 -6.31 -4.86 10.28
CA LEU A 67 -6.67 -5.38 8.97
C LEU A 67 -6.24 -4.44 7.83
N LEU A 68 -6.38 -3.13 8.01
CA LEU A 68 -5.92 -2.14 7.05
C LEU A 68 -4.38 -2.17 6.92
N PHE A 69 -3.65 -2.20 8.04
CA PHE A 69 -2.19 -2.36 8.03
C PHE A 69 -1.76 -3.63 7.31
N TYR A 70 -2.39 -4.78 7.60
CA TYR A 70 -2.10 -6.03 6.92
C TYR A 70 -2.43 -5.97 5.42
N SER A 71 -3.53 -5.33 5.05
CA SER A 71 -3.95 -5.18 3.65
C SER A 71 -2.95 -4.37 2.83
N VAL A 72 -2.38 -3.30 3.39
CA VAL A 72 -1.36 -2.48 2.73
C VAL A 72 -0.07 -3.28 2.55
N ILE A 73 0.34 -4.04 3.57
CA ILE A 73 1.52 -4.91 3.47
C ILE A 73 1.29 -6.00 2.41
N ALA A 74 0.13 -6.66 2.43
CA ALA A 74 -0.22 -7.70 1.47
C ALA A 74 -0.29 -7.16 0.03
N LEU A 75 -0.91 -5.99 -0.16
CA LEU A 75 -1.01 -5.34 -1.47
C LEU A 75 0.36 -4.86 -1.96
N GLY A 76 1.19 -4.30 -1.09
CA GLY A 76 2.57 -3.92 -1.38
C GLY A 76 3.43 -5.13 -1.78
N PHE A 77 3.29 -6.25 -1.07
CA PHE A 77 3.96 -7.49 -1.42
C PHE A 77 3.48 -8.04 -2.76
N ALA A 78 2.16 -8.10 -2.98
CA ALA A 78 1.58 -8.60 -4.22
C ALA A 78 2.02 -7.77 -5.43
N THR A 79 1.93 -6.44 -5.34
CA THR A 79 2.33 -5.51 -6.41
C THR A 79 3.85 -5.52 -6.64
N GLY A 80 4.66 -5.56 -5.59
CA GLY A 80 6.12 -5.67 -5.70
C GLY A 80 6.55 -6.99 -6.34
N PHE A 81 5.98 -8.10 -5.89
CA PHE A 81 6.24 -9.43 -6.42
C PHE A 81 5.79 -9.56 -7.88
N TRP A 82 4.59 -9.09 -8.22
CA TRP A 82 4.13 -9.05 -9.61
C TRP A 82 4.99 -8.16 -10.49
N THR A 83 5.53 -7.06 -9.96
CA THR A 83 6.44 -6.20 -10.72
C THR A 83 7.75 -6.94 -11.02
N VAL A 84 8.34 -7.62 -10.03
CA VAL A 84 9.58 -8.40 -10.23
C VAL A 84 9.35 -9.57 -11.17
N ILE A 85 8.26 -10.32 -10.99
CA ILE A 85 7.85 -11.40 -11.90
C ILE A 85 7.61 -10.85 -13.29
N GLY A 86 6.83 -9.78 -13.41
CA GLY A 86 6.54 -9.12 -14.67
C GLY A 86 7.84 -8.76 -15.39
N VAL A 87 8.72 -8.01 -14.74
CA VAL A 87 10.03 -7.63 -15.29
C VAL A 87 10.87 -8.85 -15.66
N LEU A 88 10.86 -9.93 -14.87
CA LEU A 88 11.62 -11.16 -15.17
C LEU A 88 11.03 -11.93 -16.37
N PHE A 89 9.70 -12.05 -16.43
CA PHE A 89 8.98 -12.63 -17.56
C PHE A 89 9.16 -11.79 -18.82
N PHE A 90 9.08 -10.47 -18.74
CA PHE A 90 9.44 -9.58 -19.85
C PHE A 90 10.92 -9.79 -20.22
N LYS A 91 11.88 -9.69 -19.29
CA LYS A 91 13.31 -9.89 -19.58
C LYS A 91 13.62 -11.23 -20.24
N LYS A 92 12.91 -12.32 -19.88
CA LYS A 92 13.14 -13.66 -20.44
C LYS A 92 12.30 -13.96 -21.70
N SER A 93 11.00 -13.71 -21.66
CA SER A 93 10.06 -14.00 -22.75
C SER A 93 10.03 -12.92 -23.83
N TRP A 94 10.23 -11.64 -23.48
CA TRP A 94 10.32 -10.59 -24.49
C TRP A 94 11.63 -10.58 -25.25
N ARG A 95 12.72 -11.22 -24.80
CA ARG A 95 13.96 -11.16 -25.59
C ARG A 95 13.73 -11.60 -27.04
N HIS A 96 13.02 -12.71 -27.26
CA HIS A 96 12.69 -13.17 -28.61
C HIS A 96 11.61 -12.31 -29.30
N ALA A 97 10.56 -11.91 -28.58
CA ALA A 97 9.50 -11.09 -29.17
C ALA A 97 9.99 -9.68 -29.55
N TYR A 98 10.82 -9.07 -28.71
CA TYR A 98 11.47 -7.78 -28.91
C TYR A 98 12.43 -7.80 -30.09
N PHE A 99 13.32 -8.81 -30.18
CA PHE A 99 14.20 -8.94 -31.35
C PHE A 99 13.38 -9.08 -32.63
N ARG A 100 12.32 -9.91 -32.63
CA ARG A 100 11.45 -10.07 -33.80
C ARG A 100 10.69 -8.78 -34.16
N CYS A 101 10.15 -8.06 -33.18
CA CYS A 101 9.47 -6.78 -33.43
C CYS A 101 10.42 -5.71 -33.97
N ILE A 102 11.65 -5.62 -33.43
CA ILE A 102 12.65 -4.69 -33.93
C ILE A 102 13.08 -5.07 -35.34
N ASP A 103 13.33 -6.34 -35.62
CA ASP A 103 13.77 -6.79 -36.94
C ASP A 103 12.72 -6.47 -38.01
N GLU A 104 11.44 -6.75 -37.72
CA GLU A 104 10.33 -6.39 -38.61
C GLU A 104 10.18 -4.87 -38.82
N THR A 105 10.40 -4.09 -37.75
CA THR A 105 10.35 -2.62 -37.84
C THR A 105 11.55 -2.07 -38.61
N ALA A 106 12.74 -2.63 -38.38
CA ALA A 106 13.97 -2.25 -39.06
C ALA A 106 13.92 -2.56 -40.55
N ASP A 107 13.38 -3.73 -40.95
CA ASP A 107 13.19 -4.09 -42.36
C ASP A 107 12.24 -3.13 -43.07
N LYS A 108 11.09 -2.80 -42.46
CA LYS A 108 10.15 -1.79 -43.00
C LYS A 108 10.81 -0.43 -43.19
N ILE A 109 11.59 0.02 -42.20
CA ILE A 109 12.34 1.28 -42.30
C ILE A 109 13.38 1.21 -43.41
N TYR A 110 14.15 0.12 -43.48
CA TYR A 110 15.18 -0.08 -44.50
C TYR A 110 14.58 -0.04 -45.91
N VAL A 111 13.48 -0.75 -46.15
CA VAL A 111 12.76 -0.75 -47.44
C VAL A 111 12.24 0.64 -47.76
N ALA A 112 11.61 1.33 -46.80
CA ALA A 112 11.10 2.68 -47.01
C ALA A 112 12.22 3.67 -47.40
N VAL A 113 13.36 3.62 -46.70
CA VAL A 113 14.53 4.44 -47.02
C VAL A 113 15.10 4.07 -48.38
N ALA A 114 15.25 2.78 -48.70
CA ALA A 114 15.77 2.33 -49.99
C ALA A 114 14.88 2.77 -51.17
N VAL A 115 13.55 2.66 -51.02
CA VAL A 115 12.58 3.14 -52.00
C VAL A 115 12.66 4.65 -52.16
N ALA A 116 12.67 5.40 -51.05
CA ALA A 116 12.80 6.86 -51.08
C ALA A 116 14.08 7.29 -51.83
N VAL A 117 15.22 6.63 -51.55
CA VAL A 117 16.49 6.89 -52.24
C VAL A 117 16.41 6.56 -53.73
N LYS A 118 15.82 5.42 -54.11
CA LYS A 118 15.63 5.06 -55.52
C LYS A 118 14.76 6.07 -56.25
N LEU A 119 13.64 6.48 -55.66
CA LEU A 119 12.76 7.49 -56.22
C LEU A 119 13.46 8.85 -56.36
N ALA A 120 14.22 9.28 -55.36
CA ALA A 120 15.01 10.50 -55.42
C ALA A 120 16.05 10.45 -56.56
N ARG A 121 16.73 9.32 -56.75
CA ARG A 121 17.68 9.11 -57.86
C ARG A 121 16.99 9.11 -59.22
N LEU A 122 15.83 8.46 -59.36
CA LEU A 122 15.05 8.44 -60.60
C LEU A 122 14.54 9.85 -60.95
N LYS A 123 14.02 10.59 -59.96
CA LYS A 123 13.61 11.98 -60.12
C LYS A 123 14.77 12.85 -60.61
N LYS A 124 15.97 12.68 -60.05
CA LYS A 124 17.18 13.38 -60.51
C LYS A 124 17.54 13.02 -61.96
N ARG A 125 17.45 11.75 -62.35
CA ARG A 125 17.69 11.30 -63.73
C ARG A 125 16.66 11.86 -64.72
N MET A 126 15.37 11.90 -64.34
CA MET A 126 14.34 12.49 -65.18
C MET A 126 14.54 14.00 -65.34
N ALA A 127 14.91 14.71 -64.27
CA ALA A 127 15.24 16.13 -64.34
C ALA A 127 16.48 16.42 -65.21
N SER A 128 17.52 15.58 -65.15
CA SER A 128 18.70 15.67 -66.02
C SER A 128 18.32 15.48 -67.48
N LYS A 129 17.62 14.39 -67.81
CA LYS A 129 17.20 14.11 -69.20
C LYS A 129 16.31 15.22 -69.77
N GLN A 130 15.46 15.81 -68.93
CA GLN A 130 14.60 16.91 -69.35
C GLN A 130 15.37 18.20 -69.59
N ALA A 131 16.45 18.46 -68.82
CA ALA A 131 17.36 19.57 -69.10
C ALA A 131 18.12 19.35 -70.41
N ASP A 132 18.64 18.13 -70.63
CA ASP A 132 19.35 17.76 -71.85
C ASP A 132 18.44 17.89 -73.09
N GLN A 133 17.18 17.45 -73.01
CA GLN A 133 16.22 17.60 -74.09
C GLN A 133 15.84 19.05 -74.38
N LYS A 134 15.67 19.89 -73.34
CA LYS A 134 15.44 21.33 -73.54
C LYS A 134 16.63 22.01 -74.20
N LEU A 135 17.86 21.62 -73.85
CA LEU A 135 19.05 22.17 -74.47
C LEU A 135 19.07 21.88 -75.98
N LEU A 136 18.78 20.64 -76.38
CA LEU A 136 18.70 20.24 -77.79
C LEU A 136 17.68 21.06 -78.60
N PHE A 137 16.57 21.47 -78.00
CA PHE A 137 15.57 22.31 -78.66
C PHE A 137 15.97 23.79 -78.82
N ILE A 138 16.95 24.29 -78.04
CA ILE A 138 17.42 25.69 -78.15
C ILE A 138 18.47 25.83 -79.27
N PHE A 139 19.18 24.75 -79.59
CA PHE A 139 20.22 24.73 -80.62
C PHE A 139 19.70 24.35 -82.03
N GLN A 140 18.40 24.09 -82.18
CA GLN A 140 17.71 23.79 -83.43
C GLN A 140 16.93 25.02 -83.92
#